data_AF-A0A923ZTJ1-F1
#
_entry.id   AF-A0A923ZTJ1-F1
#
_cell.length_a   1.000
_cell.length_b   1.000
_cell.length_c   1.000
_cell.angle_alpha   90.00
_cell.angle_beta   90.00
_cell.angle_gamma   90.00
#
_symmetry.space_group_name_H-M   'P 1'
#
loop_
_entity.id
_entity.type
_entity.pdbx_description
1 polymer ?
#
loop_
_entity_poly.entity_id
_entity_poly.type
_entity_poly.pdbx_seq_one_letter_code
_entity_poly.pdbx_strand_id
1 'polypeptide(L)'
;MLAELHYPQNSIKGEDLDEYLEKGWFRMGQSIFNTNFLKFNGSLFSAIWLRINLLNFKPSKTQQKLQKLNAKFNVEINPSIALSPEHLILFNKYKNHVPFDAAPSLTHL
;
A
#
# COMPACT_ATOMS: atom_id res chain seq x y z
N MET A 1 -22.95 6.20 -4.39
CA MET A 1 -21.95 7.12 -3.82
C MET A 1 -20.75 7.20 -4.78
N LEU A 2 -20.16 8.38 -4.99
CA LEU A 2 -19.04 8.54 -5.94
C LEU A 2 -17.73 8.02 -5.33
N ALA A 3 -17.39 8.49 -4.14
CA ALA A 3 -16.27 8.02 -3.33
C ALA A 3 -16.57 8.21 -1.85
N GLU A 4 -16.07 7.32 -1.01
CA GLU A 4 -16.05 7.44 0.45
C GLU A 4 -14.60 7.53 0.92
N LEU A 5 -14.33 8.41 1.89
CA LEU A 5 -13.00 8.69 2.37
C LEU A 5 -13.02 8.82 3.88
N HIS A 6 -12.32 7.93 4.56
CA HIS A 6 -12.20 7.88 6.01
C HIS A 6 -10.76 8.23 6.42
N TYR A 7 -10.64 9.09 7.43
CA TYR A 7 -9.38 9.44 8.08
C TYR A 7 -9.42 8.96 9.53
N PRO A 8 -8.93 7.73 9.80
CA PRO A 8 -8.82 7.20 11.15
C PRO A 8 -8.00 8.14 12.02
N GLN A 9 -8.56 8.56 13.16
CA GLN A 9 -7.87 9.46 14.10
C GLN A 9 -6.82 8.72 14.94
N ASN A 10 -6.98 7.41 15.10
CA ASN A 10 -6.08 6.53 15.84
C ASN A 10 -5.52 5.44 14.91
N SER A 11 -4.48 4.76 15.36
CA SER A 11 -3.96 3.58 14.66
C SER A 11 -5.05 2.52 14.52
N ILE A 12 -5.15 1.96 13.32
CA ILE A 12 -6.09 0.88 13.01
C ILE A 12 -5.40 -0.45 13.36
N LYS A 13 -6.10 -1.34 14.05
CA LYS A 13 -5.59 -2.70 14.33
C LYS A 13 -5.65 -3.55 13.06
N GLY A 14 -4.90 -4.65 13.03
CA GLY A 14 -4.90 -5.55 11.88
C GLY A 14 -6.29 -6.04 11.49
N GLU A 15 -7.08 -6.48 12.48
CA GLU A 15 -8.44 -6.99 12.29
C GLU A 15 -9.39 -5.92 11.71
N ASP A 16 -9.34 -4.70 12.24
CA ASP A 16 -10.14 -3.58 11.75
C ASP A 16 -9.78 -3.24 10.29
N LEU A 17 -8.49 -3.33 9.93
CA LEU A 17 -8.03 -3.13 8.57
C LEU A 17 -8.52 -4.25 7.65
N ASP A 18 -8.50 -5.50 8.10
CA ASP A 18 -8.99 -6.64 7.33
C ASP A 18 -10.48 -6.48 7.00
N GLU A 19 -11.31 -5.97 7.91
CA GLU A 19 -12.72 -5.65 7.62
C GLU A 19 -12.89 -4.60 6.51
N TYR A 20 -12.09 -3.54 6.54
CA TYR A 20 -12.10 -2.52 5.48
C TYR A 20 -11.74 -3.15 4.14
N LEU A 21 -10.69 -3.96 4.12
CA LEU A 21 -10.22 -4.63 2.91
C LEU A 21 -11.27 -5.61 2.39
N GLU A 22 -11.92 -6.41 3.24
CA GLU A 22 -12.99 -7.31 2.82
C GLU A 22 -14.14 -6.56 2.13
N LYS A 23 -14.50 -5.38 2.66
CA LYS A 23 -15.57 -4.51 2.13
C LYS A 23 -15.17 -3.72 0.87
N GLY A 24 -14.00 -3.95 0.30
CA GLY A 24 -13.59 -3.30 -0.93
C GLY A 24 -12.85 -1.97 -0.75
N TRP A 25 -12.48 -1.59 0.47
CA TRP A 25 -11.73 -0.36 0.71
C TRP A 25 -10.23 -0.49 0.47
N PHE A 26 -9.56 0.63 0.21
CA PHE A 26 -8.13 0.74 -0.09
C PHE A 26 -7.46 1.80 0.78
N ARG A 27 -6.19 1.56 1.13
CA ARG A 27 -5.38 2.50 1.91
C ARG A 27 -4.58 3.43 0.99
N MET A 28 -4.63 4.73 1.25
CA MET A 28 -3.76 5.73 0.61
C MET A 28 -3.20 6.67 1.68
N GLY A 29 -1.92 6.51 2.01
CA GLY A 29 -1.30 7.28 3.10
C GLY A 29 -1.98 6.99 4.44
N GLN A 30 -2.56 8.05 5.03
CA GLN A 30 -3.30 8.01 6.31
C GLN A 30 -4.82 7.88 6.13
N SER A 31 -5.30 7.72 4.90
CA SER A 31 -6.73 7.52 4.64
C SER A 31 -7.03 6.09 4.18
N ILE A 32 -8.27 5.70 4.39
CA ILE A 32 -8.88 4.52 3.77
C ILE A 32 -10.06 5.03 2.94
N PHE A 33 -10.17 4.59 1.70
CA PHE A 33 -11.19 5.06 0.78
C PHE A 33 -11.76 3.93 -0.08
N ASN A 34 -12.97 4.15 -0.58
CA ASN A 34 -13.54 3.38 -1.68
C ASN A 34 -14.03 4.37 -2.76
N THR A 35 -14.01 3.97 -4.02
CA THR A 35 -14.63 4.76 -5.09
C THR A 35 -15.07 3.87 -6.23
N ASN A 36 -16.17 4.26 -6.88
CA ASN A 36 -16.64 3.61 -8.09
C ASN A 36 -16.03 4.23 -9.35
N PHE A 37 -15.48 5.44 -9.25
CA PHE A 37 -14.95 6.17 -10.39
C PHE A 37 -13.61 6.84 -10.07
N LEU A 38 -12.71 6.82 -11.05
CA LEU A 38 -11.46 7.56 -11.03
C LEU A 38 -11.54 8.68 -12.06
N LYS A 39 -11.02 9.86 -11.71
CA LYS A 39 -10.93 10.99 -12.63
C LYS A 39 -9.49 11.17 -13.08
N PHE A 40 -9.24 10.99 -14.37
CA PHE A 40 -7.94 11.23 -14.99
C PHE A 40 -8.11 12.08 -16.24
N ASN A 41 -7.26 13.09 -16.43
CA ASN A 41 -7.26 13.96 -17.62
C ASN A 41 -8.64 14.54 -17.98
N GLY A 42 -9.43 14.91 -16.96
CA GLY A 42 -10.78 15.45 -17.14
C GLY A 42 -11.89 14.41 -17.35
N SER A 43 -11.55 13.14 -17.58
CA SER A 43 -12.50 12.06 -17.84
C SER A 43 -12.72 11.17 -16.62
N LEU A 44 -13.93 10.62 -16.50
CA LEU A 44 -14.30 9.63 -15.48
C LEU A 44 -14.16 8.21 -16.03
N PHE A 45 -13.58 7.32 -15.25
CA PHE A 45 -13.38 5.91 -15.54
C PHE A 45 -13.95 5.07 -14.40
N SER A 46 -14.57 3.93 -14.71
CA SER A 46 -14.99 2.98 -13.69
C SER A 46 -13.78 2.35 -13.01
N ALA A 47 -13.78 2.33 -11.67
CA ALA A 47 -12.74 1.68 -10.88
C ALA A 47 -13.06 0.19 -10.76
N ILE A 48 -12.13 -0.68 -11.19
CA ILE A 48 -12.19 -2.12 -10.92
C ILE A 48 -11.06 -2.47 -9.97
N TRP A 49 -11.43 -2.76 -8.74
CA TRP A 49 -10.53 -3.06 -7.64
C TRP A 49 -10.15 -4.54 -7.65
N LEU A 50 -8.99 -4.87 -8.20
CA LEU A 50 -8.48 -6.24 -8.21
C LEU A 50 -7.98 -6.65 -6.83
N ARG A 51 -8.33 -7.86 -6.39
CA ARG A 51 -7.91 -8.43 -5.11
C ARG A 51 -7.39 -9.84 -5.30
N ILE A 52 -6.45 -10.22 -4.46
CA ILE A 52 -5.95 -11.59 -4.35
C ILE A 52 -6.59 -12.19 -3.10
N ASN A 53 -7.32 -13.30 -3.27
CA ASN A 53 -7.78 -14.08 -2.13
C ASN A 53 -6.58 -14.81 -1.50
N LEU A 54 -6.03 -14.24 -0.42
CA LEU A 54 -4.85 -14.78 0.26
C LEU A 54 -5.11 -16.15 0.91
N LEU A 55 -6.32 -16.39 1.41
CA LEU A 55 -6.68 -17.65 2.07
C LEU A 55 -6.52 -18.86 1.13
N ASN A 56 -6.84 -18.67 -0.15
CA ASN A 56 -6.77 -19.71 -1.18
C ASN A 56 -5.64 -19.48 -2.20
N PHE A 57 -4.74 -18.54 -1.93
CA PHE A 57 -3.72 -18.17 -2.89
C PHE A 57 -2.72 -19.29 -3.12
N LYS A 58 -2.46 -19.60 -4.40
CA LYS A 58 -1.40 -20.53 -4.82
C LYS A 58 -0.54 -19.86 -5.87
N PRO A 59 0.80 -19.88 -5.74
CA PRO A 59 1.69 -19.29 -6.73
C PRO A 59 1.53 -19.95 -8.10
N SER A 60 1.38 -19.13 -9.13
CA SER A 60 1.42 -19.57 -10.54
C SER A 60 2.79 -20.14 -10.91
N LYS A 61 2.88 -20.87 -12.03
CA LYS A 61 4.15 -21.38 -12.56
C LYS A 61 5.21 -20.28 -12.75
N THR A 62 4.78 -19.10 -13.20
CA THR A 62 5.65 -17.92 -13.37
C THR A 62 6.17 -17.43 -12.02
N GLN A 63 5.31 -17.31 -11.01
CA GLN A 63 5.71 -16.88 -9.66
C GLN A 63 6.66 -17.89 -9.02
N GLN A 64 6.42 -19.19 -9.17
CA GLN A 64 7.34 -20.23 -8.68
C GLN A 64 8.71 -20.14 -9.35
N LYS A 65 8.76 -19.88 -10.67
CA LYS A 65 10.03 -19.66 -11.38
C LYS A 65 10.77 -18.44 -10.83
N LEU A 66 10.07 -17.34 -10.59
CA LEU A 66 10.66 -16.12 -10.00
C LEU A 66 11.19 -16.38 -8.58
N GLN A 67 10.47 -17.13 -7.75
CA GLN A 67 10.95 -17.52 -6.42
C GLN A 67 12.26 -18.30 -6.50
N LYS A 68 12.36 -19.27 -7.41
CA LYS A 68 13.60 -20.06 -7.61
C LYS A 68 14.78 -19.19 -8.03
N LEU A 69 14.57 -18.25 -8.96
CA LEU A 69 15.62 -17.32 -9.41
C LEU A 69 16.11 -16.40 -8.29
N ASN A 70 15.24 -16.11 -7.32
CA ASN A 70 15.52 -15.22 -6.20
C ASN A 70 15.80 -15.98 -4.88
N ALA A 71 16.08 -17.28 -4.95
CA ALA A 71 16.29 -18.12 -3.76
C ALA A 71 17.48 -17.71 -2.88
N LYS A 72 18.38 -16.85 -3.39
CA LYS A 72 19.50 -16.27 -2.63
C LYS A 72 19.10 -15.15 -1.67
N PHE A 73 17.85 -14.66 -1.75
CA PHE A 73 17.35 -13.60 -0.87
C PHE A 73 16.63 -14.21 0.33
N ASN A 74 16.83 -13.61 1.50
CA ASN A 74 16.09 -13.92 2.71
C ASN A 74 14.98 -12.89 2.91
N VAL A 75 13.82 -13.36 3.37
CA VAL A 75 12.66 -12.52 3.69
C VAL A 75 12.30 -12.74 5.15
N GLU A 76 12.21 -11.65 5.89
CA GLU A 76 11.84 -11.64 7.31
C GLU A 76 10.61 -10.77 7.51
N ILE A 77 9.63 -11.25 8.28
CA ILE A 77 8.45 -10.48 8.67
C ILE A 77 8.69 -10.03 10.11
N ASN A 78 9.01 -8.76 10.26
CA ASN A 78 9.23 -8.15 11.56
C ASN A 78 7.94 -7.45 12.02
N PRO A 79 7.62 -7.45 13.34
CA PRO A 79 6.57 -6.58 13.86
C PRO A 79 6.87 -5.14 13.44
N SER A 80 5.83 -4.34 13.22
CA SER A 80 6.00 -2.90 12.95
C SER A 80 6.43 -2.19 14.23
N ILE A 81 7.68 -2.36 14.63
CA ILE A 81 8.31 -1.62 15.72
C ILE A 81 8.72 -0.24 15.16
N ALA A 82 8.90 0.73 16.05
CA ALA A 82 9.33 2.09 15.75
C ALA A 82 10.41 2.17 14.65
N LEU A 83 10.36 3.26 13.88
CA LEU A 83 11.32 3.57 12.82
C LEU A 83 12.76 3.41 13.31
N SER A 84 13.47 2.40 12.79
CA SER A 84 14.89 2.22 13.05
C SER A 84 15.73 3.28 12.31
N PRO A 85 16.97 3.55 12.76
CA PRO A 85 17.89 4.42 12.05
C PRO A 85 18.13 3.99 10.59
N GLU A 86 18.17 2.68 10.34
CA GLU A 86 18.37 2.11 9.00
C GLU A 86 17.21 2.45 8.06
N HIS A 87 15.97 2.43 8.56
CA HIS A 87 14.80 2.86 7.79
C HIS A 87 14.90 4.33 7.39
N LEU A 88 15.36 5.20 8.30
CA LEU A 88 15.56 6.62 8.01
C LEU A 88 16.69 6.85 7.00
N ILE A 89 17.80 6.12 7.11
CA ILE A 89 18.91 6.18 6.14
C ILE A 89 18.42 5.77 4.75
N LEU A 90 17.65 4.67 4.65
CA LEU A 90 17.08 4.20 3.39
C LEU A 90 16.10 5.23 2.81
N PHE A 91 15.20 5.78 3.64
CA PHE A 91 14.26 6.81 3.23
C PHE A 91 14.96 8.06 2.71
N ASN A 92 16.02 8.54 3.39
CA ASN A 92 16.78 9.71 2.94
C ASN A 92 17.50 9.47 1.61
N LYS A 93 18.06 8.26 1.41
CA LYS A 93 18.63 7.89 0.11
C LYS A 93 17.58 7.94 -1.00
N TYR A 94 16.40 7.37 -0.75
CA TYR A 94 15.28 7.42 -1.68
C TYR A 94 14.85 8.86 -1.97
N LYS A 95 14.58 9.67 -0.93
CA LYS A 95 14.17 11.08 -1.04
C LYS A 95 15.09 11.89 -1.95
N ASN A 96 16.40 11.68 -1.85
CA ASN A 96 17.39 12.42 -2.66
C ASN A 96 17.46 11.99 -4.13
N HIS A 97 16.87 10.87 -4.52
CA HIS A 97 16.99 10.29 -5.87
C HIS A 97 15.69 10.29 -6.67
N VAL A 98 14.53 10.65 -6.10
CA VAL A 98 13.27 10.62 -6.84
C VAL A 98 12.82 12.03 -7.27
N PRO A 99 12.55 12.26 -8.57
CA PRO A 99 12.23 13.58 -9.11
C PRO A 99 10.74 13.96 -8.96
N PHE A 100 10.04 13.51 -7.92
CA PHE A 100 8.64 13.91 -7.69
C PHE A 100 8.51 14.87 -6.51
N ASP A 101 7.51 15.74 -6.60
CA ASP A 101 7.12 16.62 -5.50
C ASP A 101 6.56 15.78 -4.34
N ALA A 102 7.16 15.92 -3.17
CA ALA A 102 6.62 15.32 -1.96
C ALA A 102 5.26 15.97 -1.63
N ALA A 103 4.39 15.23 -0.94
CA ALA A 103 3.16 15.82 -0.41
C ALA A 103 3.49 17.05 0.45
N PRO A 104 2.70 18.14 0.40
CA PRO A 104 3.00 19.37 1.15
C PRO A 104 3.23 19.12 2.65
N SER A 105 2.53 18.16 3.23
CA SER A 105 2.68 17.74 4.63
C SER A 105 4.04 17.12 4.98
N LEU A 106 4.87 16.78 3.98
CA LEU A 106 6.21 16.20 4.14
C LEU A 106 7.33 17.23 3.96
N THR A 107 7.00 18.51 3.75
CA THR A 107 8.00 19.60 3.59
C THR A 107 8.77 19.92 4.87
N HIS A 108 8.25 19.50 6.04
CA HIS A 108 8.86 19.75 7.35
C HIS A 108 9.66 18.56 7.93
N LEU A 109 9.82 17.48 7.16
CA LEU A 109 10.65 16.31 7.50
C LEU A 109 12.02 16.39 6.84
#